data_AF-A0A519C2A0-F1
#
_entry.id   AF-A0A519C2A0-F1
#
_cell.length_a   1.000
_cell.length_b   1.000
_cell.length_c   1.000
_cell.angle_alpha   90.00
_cell.angle_beta   90.00
_cell.angle_gamma   90.00
#
_symmetry.space_group_name_H-M   'P 1'
#
loop_
_entity.id
_entity.type
_entity.pdbx_description
1 polymer ?
#
loop_
_entity_poly.entity_id
_entity_poly.type
_entity_poly.pdbx_seq_one_letter_code
_entity_poly.pdbx_strand_id
1 'polypeptide(L)'
;MGWWPFGKKSKPIHDDPHIKGTRFWIQELRDVCERNFDNFTEGQRIVRQMQIDWIDANREGVVDNLLLEGLERRAFRLLRADSEEWLAWLDNEEFWKPGWRGDIE
;
A
#
# COMPACT_ATOMS: atom_id res chain seq x y z
N MET A 1 -22.59 -25.17 31.35
CA MET A 1 -21.45 -25.51 30.47
C MET A 1 -21.86 -25.16 29.04
N GLY A 2 -21.50 -23.95 28.60
CA GLY A 2 -22.06 -23.34 27.38
C GLY A 2 -21.48 -23.93 26.09
N TRP A 3 -22.38 -24.32 25.19
CA TRP A 3 -22.14 -24.78 23.83
C TRP A 3 -22.04 -23.55 22.90
N TRP A 4 -20.95 -23.44 22.12
CA TRP A 4 -20.75 -22.39 21.12
C TRP A 4 -20.56 -23.02 19.72
N PRO A 5 -21.30 -22.61 18.66
CA PRO A 5 -21.12 -23.13 17.31
C PRO A 5 -20.62 -22.05 16.34
N PHE A 6 -19.31 -21.83 16.24
CA PHE A 6 -18.72 -21.14 15.08
C PHE A 6 -17.45 -21.83 14.60
N GLY A 7 -17.64 -22.99 13.97
CA GLY A 7 -16.64 -23.57 13.09
C GLY A 7 -16.71 -22.92 11.70
N LYS A 8 -16.17 -21.72 11.53
CA LYS A 8 -15.81 -21.22 10.19
C LYS A 8 -14.36 -21.60 9.94
N LYS A 9 -14.14 -22.68 9.19
CA LYS A 9 -12.84 -22.99 8.60
C LYS A 9 -12.49 -21.83 7.67
N SER A 10 -11.50 -21.01 8.03
CA SER A 10 -10.87 -20.13 7.05
C SER A 10 -10.35 -21.02 5.93
N LYS A 11 -10.86 -20.82 4.70
CA LYS A 11 -10.29 -21.47 3.53
C LYS A 11 -8.78 -21.18 3.54
N PRO A 12 -7.90 -22.16 3.26
CA PRO A 12 -6.51 -21.85 3.04
C PRO A 12 -6.48 -20.82 1.91
N ILE A 13 -5.95 -19.63 2.21
CA ILE A 13 -5.70 -18.62 1.18
C ILE A 13 -4.79 -19.33 0.18
N HIS A 14 -5.33 -19.66 -0.99
CA HIS A 14 -4.53 -20.16 -2.08
C HIS A 14 -3.57 -19.01 -2.41
N ASP A 15 -2.32 -19.22 -2.05
CA ASP A 15 -1.28 -18.19 -1.98
C ASP A 15 -0.83 -17.90 -3.42
N ASP A 16 -1.66 -17.16 -4.16
CA ASP A 16 -1.42 -16.79 -5.55
C ASP A 16 -0.14 -15.94 -5.61
N PRO A 17 0.88 -16.32 -6.40
CA PRO A 17 2.12 -15.56 -6.53
C PRO A 17 1.89 -14.07 -6.85
N HIS A 18 0.80 -13.71 -7.52
CA HIS A 18 0.44 -12.31 -7.78
C HIS A 18 0.16 -11.52 -6.50
N ILE A 19 -0.46 -12.13 -5.49
CA ILE A 19 -0.80 -11.48 -4.21
C ILE A 19 0.46 -11.17 -3.39
N LYS A 20 1.53 -11.94 -3.58
CA LYS A 20 2.84 -11.66 -2.94
C LYS A 20 3.44 -10.37 -3.48
N GLY A 21 3.33 -10.11 -4.78
CA GLY A 21 3.72 -8.83 -5.38
C GLY A 21 2.92 -7.66 -4.80
N THR A 22 1.59 -7.77 -4.76
CA THR A 22 0.69 -6.74 -4.22
C THR A 22 1.04 -6.30 -2.80
N ARG A 23 1.21 -7.27 -1.89
CA ARG A 23 1.53 -6.94 -0.49
C ARG A 23 2.94 -6.40 -0.34
N PHE A 24 3.88 -6.86 -1.15
CA PHE A 24 5.26 -6.39 -1.12
C PHE A 24 5.37 -4.91 -1.46
N TRP A 25 4.82 -4.46 -2.60
CA TRP A 25 4.98 -3.06 -3.04
C TRP A 25 4.30 -2.05 -2.12
N ILE A 26 3.13 -2.40 -1.56
CA ILE A 26 2.45 -1.54 -0.57
C ILE A 26 3.27 -1.46 0.72
N GLN A 27 3.84 -2.59 1.16
CA GLN A 27 4.69 -2.60 2.36
C GLN A 27 5.99 -1.82 2.14
N GLU A 28 6.65 -1.97 1.00
CA GLU A 28 7.85 -1.18 0.68
C GLU A 28 7.56 0.32 0.64
N LEU A 29 6.42 0.73 0.06
CA LEU A 29 5.98 2.13 0.10
C LEU A 29 5.79 2.61 1.53
N ARG A 30 5.12 1.80 2.37
CA ARG A 30 4.90 2.10 3.78
C ARG A 30 6.22 2.24 4.54
N ASP A 31 7.13 1.28 4.38
CA ASP A 31 8.45 1.26 5.00
C ASP A 31 9.26 2.52 4.64
N VAL A 32 9.26 2.94 3.36
CA VAL A 32 9.91 4.19 2.93
C VAL A 32 9.31 5.39 3.65
N CYS A 33 7.98 5.45 3.75
CA CYS A 33 7.31 6.56 4.41
C CYS A 33 7.60 6.59 5.91
N GLU A 34 7.53 5.43 6.59
CA GLU A 34 7.78 5.30 8.03
C GLU A 34 9.25 5.59 8.39
N ARG A 35 10.21 5.17 7.57
CA ARG A 35 11.64 5.51 7.78
C ARG A 35 11.96 6.98 7.61
N ASN A 36 11.08 7.73 6.94
CA ASN A 36 11.21 9.16 6.70
C ASN A 36 10.07 9.94 7.37
N PHE A 37 9.55 9.46 8.51
CA PHE A 37 8.45 10.12 9.24
C PHE A 37 8.81 11.55 9.67
N ASP A 38 10.07 11.81 9.99
CA ASP A 38 10.61 13.10 10.43
C ASP A 38 11.17 13.96 9.27
N ASN A 39 11.25 13.39 8.06
CA ASN A 39 11.71 14.07 6.86
C ASN A 39 10.84 13.71 5.65
N PHE A 40 9.60 14.19 5.68
CA PHE A 40 8.61 13.90 4.64
C PHE A 40 9.09 14.31 3.23
N THR A 41 9.91 15.35 3.10
CA THR A 41 10.45 15.77 1.79
C THR A 41 11.38 14.72 1.17
N GLU A 42 12.23 14.08 1.97
CA GLU A 42 13.06 12.97 1.49
C GLU A 42 12.20 11.73 1.21
N GLY A 43 11.22 11.44 2.07
CA GLY A 43 10.23 10.39 1.80
C GLY A 43 9.54 10.59 0.45
N GLN A 44 9.07 11.80 0.15
CA GLN A 44 8.45 12.17 -1.12
C GLN A 44 9.41 12.00 -2.31
N ARG A 45 10.70 12.35 -2.14
CA ARG A 45 11.70 12.15 -3.19
C ARG A 45 11.83 10.67 -3.55
N ILE A 46 11.86 9.78 -2.55
CA ILE A 46 11.95 8.33 -2.75
C ILE A 46 10.65 7.79 -3.36
N VAL A 47 9.49 8.24 -2.90
CA VAL A 47 8.18 7.84 -3.48
C VAL A 47 8.11 8.16 -4.98
N ARG A 48 8.64 9.31 -5.43
CA ARG A 48 8.73 9.61 -6.88
C ARG A 48 9.60 8.61 -7.64
N GLN A 49 10.70 8.15 -7.04
CA GLN A 49 11.52 7.11 -7.64
C GLN A 49 10.76 5.79 -7.72
N MET A 50 10.06 5.42 -6.66
CA MET A 50 9.25 4.20 -6.64
C MET A 50 8.17 4.19 -7.74
N GLN A 51 7.56 5.33 -8.08
CA GLN A 51 6.62 5.41 -9.21
C GLN A 51 7.25 4.94 -10.53
N ILE A 52 8.52 5.25 -10.77
CA ILE A 52 9.25 4.79 -11.95
C ILE A 52 9.42 3.26 -11.89
N ASP A 53 9.86 2.75 -10.74
CA ASP A 53 10.08 1.32 -10.52
C ASP A 53 8.78 0.51 -10.68
N TRP A 54 7.64 1.04 -10.21
CA TRP A 54 6.33 0.40 -10.37
C TRP A 54 5.89 0.35 -11.83
N ILE A 55 6.13 1.42 -12.60
CA ILE A 55 5.81 1.48 -14.03
C ILE A 55 6.64 0.44 -14.79
N ASP A 56 7.93 0.34 -14.51
CA ASP A 56 8.80 -0.65 -15.15
C ASP A 56 8.42 -2.08 -14.75
N ALA A 57 8.16 -2.33 -13.46
CA ALA A 57 7.67 -3.62 -12.99
C ALA A 57 6.30 -3.99 -13.59
N ASN A 58 5.44 -3.02 -13.86
CA ASN A 58 4.16 -3.25 -14.54
C ASN A 58 4.34 -3.61 -16.01
N ARG A 59 5.27 -2.95 -16.72
CA ARG A 59 5.63 -3.30 -18.11
C ARG A 59 6.19 -4.72 -18.21
N GLU A 60 6.89 -5.19 -17.19
CA GLU A 60 7.41 -6.55 -17.09
C GLU A 60 6.36 -7.58 -16.62
N GLY A 61 5.16 -7.13 -16.24
CA GLY A 61 4.07 -7.99 -15.77
C GLY A 61 4.22 -8.45 -14.31
N VAL A 62 5.17 -7.90 -13.56
CA VAL A 62 5.38 -8.19 -12.12
C VAL A 62 4.34 -7.49 -11.25
N VAL A 63 3.98 -6.26 -11.64
CA VAL A 63 2.91 -5.46 -11.02
C VAL A 63 1.70 -5.47 -11.94
N ASP A 64 0.53 -5.89 -11.47
CA ASP A 64 -0.69 -5.80 -12.27
C ASP A 64 -1.23 -4.35 -12.32
N ASN A 65 -2.09 -4.06 -13.31
CA ASN A 65 -2.61 -2.71 -13.52
C ASN A 65 -3.45 -2.19 -12.33
N LEU A 66 -4.15 -3.07 -11.61
CA LEU A 66 -5.00 -2.69 -10.50
C LEU A 66 -4.14 -2.30 -9.28
N LEU A 67 -3.07 -3.05 -9.04
CA LEU A 67 -2.06 -2.73 -8.03
C LEU A 67 -1.34 -1.43 -8.37
N LEU A 68 -0.89 -1.25 -9.62
CA LEU A 68 -0.24 -0.01 -10.05
C LEU A 68 -1.15 1.20 -9.79
N GLU A 69 -2.42 1.13 -10.19
CA GLU A 69 -3.39 2.20 -9.94
C GLU A 69 -3.55 2.49 -8.44
N GLY A 70 -3.58 1.44 -7.61
CA GLY A 70 -3.63 1.58 -6.15
C GLY A 70 -2.38 2.22 -5.53
N LEU A 71 -1.19 1.94 -6.07
CA LEU A 71 0.07 2.54 -5.63
C LEU A 71 0.15 4.01 -6.07
N GLU A 72 -0.21 4.31 -7.32
CA GLU A 72 -0.22 5.67 -7.87
C GLU A 72 -1.19 6.60 -7.11
N ARG A 73 -2.38 6.12 -6.73
CA ARG A 73 -3.31 6.91 -5.90
C ARG A 73 -2.73 7.24 -4.52
N ARG A 74 -2.01 6.30 -3.90
CA ARG A 74 -1.34 6.54 -2.62
C ARG A 74 -0.20 7.54 -2.76
N ALA A 75 0.64 7.33 -3.77
CA ALA A 75 1.72 8.25 -4.10
C ALA A 75 1.20 9.66 -4.33
N PHE A 76 0.07 9.83 -5.05
CA PHE A 76 -0.54 11.14 -5.25
C PHE A 76 -0.86 11.87 -3.94
N ARG A 77 -1.40 11.16 -2.93
CA ARG A 77 -1.67 11.76 -1.61
C ARG A 77 -0.36 12.07 -0.86
N LEU A 78 0.56 11.10 -0.80
CA LEU A 78 1.84 11.23 -0.11
C LEU A 78 2.73 12.34 -0.68
N LEU A 79 2.74 12.51 -2.01
CA LEU A 79 3.54 13.53 -2.70
C LEU A 79 2.99 14.95 -2.60
N ARG A 80 1.73 15.10 -2.16
CA ARG A 80 1.08 16.39 -1.95
C ARG A 80 0.96 16.76 -0.48
N ALA A 81 1.12 15.78 0.40
CA ALA A 81 1.06 15.97 1.83
C ALA A 81 2.13 16.95 2.31
N ASP A 82 1.74 17.83 3.23
CA ASP A 82 2.69 18.50 4.11
C ASP A 82 3.17 17.57 5.25
N SER A 83 3.91 18.11 6.21
CA SER A 83 4.44 17.32 7.33
C SER A 83 3.35 16.73 8.22
N GLU A 84 2.24 17.43 8.44
CA GLU A 84 1.16 16.97 9.31
C GLU A 84 0.32 15.91 8.58
N GLU A 85 -0.03 16.17 7.33
CA GLU A 85 -0.75 15.23 6.48
C GLU A 85 0.04 13.94 6.24
N TRP A 86 1.37 14.03 6.11
CA TRP A 86 2.25 12.87 5.96
C TRP A 86 2.12 11.91 7.14
N LEU A 87 2.20 12.45 8.36
CA LEU A 87 2.01 11.67 9.59
C LEU A 87 0.59 11.11 9.68
N ALA A 88 -0.42 11.89 9.30
CA ALA A 88 -1.80 11.43 9.29
C ALA A 88 -2.04 10.24 8.32
N TRP A 89 -1.37 10.22 7.16
CA TRP A 89 -1.42 9.07 6.24
C TRP A 89 -0.67 7.85 6.77
N LEU A 90 0.47 8.06 7.45
CA LEU A 90 1.21 6.97 8.10
C LEU A 90 0.35 6.25 9.14
N ASP A 91 -0.39 7.01 9.95
CA ASP A 91 -1.25 6.48 11.01
C ASP A 91 -2.58 5.89 10.50
N ASN A 92 -2.91 6.07 9.21
CA ASN A 92 -4.15 5.56 8.63
C ASN A 92 -4.01 4.10 8.19
N GLU A 93 -4.42 3.14 9.03
CA GLU A 93 -4.37 1.72 8.67
C GLU A 93 -5.17 1.35 7.41
N GLU A 94 -6.30 2.02 7.15
CA GLU A 94 -7.13 1.75 5.98
C GLU A 94 -6.43 2.16 4.67
N PHE A 95 -5.67 3.25 4.72
CA PHE A 95 -4.83 3.71 3.60
C PHE A 95 -3.85 2.63 3.14
N TRP A 96 -3.36 1.79 4.05
CA TRP A 96 -2.39 0.73 3.73
C TRP A 96 -3.01 -0.62 3.35
N LYS A 97 -4.34 -0.77 3.40
CA LYS A 97 -4.99 -2.04 3.05
C LYS A 97 -5.06 -2.26 1.53
N PRO A 98 -4.82 -3.48 1.03
CA PRO A 98 -5.08 -3.82 -0.35
C PRO A 98 -6.51 -3.47 -0.75
N GLY A 99 -6.69 -2.90 -1.94
CA GLY A 99 -8.01 -2.52 -2.45
C GLY A 99 -8.54 -1.16 -1.97
N TRP A 100 -7.79 -0.40 -1.17
CA TRP A 100 -8.10 1.00 -0.87
C TRP A 100 -8.31 1.81 -2.17
N ARG A 101 -9.40 2.58 -2.23
CA ARG A 101 -9.82 3.32 -3.43
C ARG A 101 -9.74 4.84 -3.30
N GLY A 102 -9.17 5.34 -2.21
CA GLY A 102 -9.30 6.75 -1.86
C GLY A 102 -10.56 7.02 -1.04
N ASP A 103 -10.65 8.23 -0.51
CA ASP A 103 -11.91 8.78 -0.04
C ASP A 103 -12.80 8.89 -1.29
N ILE A 104 -13.84 8.06 -1.37
CA ILE A 104 -14.89 8.23 -2.37
C ILE A 104 -15.58 9.54 -1.99
N GLU A 105 -15.27 10.60 -2.72
CA GLU A 105 -16.07 11.82 -2.73
C GLU A 105 -17.21 11.67 -3.75
#